data_AF-V9Z5A6-F1
#
_entry.id   AF-V9Z5A6-F1
#
_cell.length_a   1.000
_cell.length_b   1.000
_cell.length_c   1.000
_cell.angle_alpha   90.00
_cell.angle_beta   90.00
_cell.angle_gamma   90.00
#
_symmetry.space_group_name_H-M   'P 1'
#
loop_
_entity.id
_entity.type
_entity.pdbx_description
1 polymer ?
#
loop_
_entity_poly.entity_id
_entity_poly.type
_entity_poly.pdbx_seq_one_letter_code
_entity_poly.pdbx_strand_id
1 'polypeptide(L)'
;MRLADLPRGVVIMTGSVVTAVEARELREGDLLTVGGTTVTVTGTDHHDLPGMTRIPVSYHPYDTETVRSERWTLPATTRLIPRQLLRTERVDCMSCEPGTNGRDVLVDRVTEGWVQSWVCDAHLQM
;
A
#
# COMPACT_ATOMS: atom_id res chain seq x y z
N MET A 1 15.78 -3.35 21.38
CA MET A 1 15.81 -4.79 21.04
C MET A 1 16.66 -4.95 19.79
N ARG A 2 17.69 -5.78 19.79
CA ARG A 2 18.51 -6.05 18.59
C ARG A 2 17.79 -7.09 17.73
N LEU A 3 18.05 -7.11 16.42
CA LEU A 3 17.54 -8.14 15.50
C LEU A 3 17.85 -9.57 15.97
N ALA A 4 19.00 -9.74 16.63
CA ALA A 4 19.43 -11.02 17.21
C ALA A 4 18.63 -11.45 18.46
N ASP A 5 17.87 -10.54 19.07
CA ASP A 5 17.08 -10.80 20.28
C ASP A 5 15.65 -11.26 19.95
N LEU A 6 15.30 -11.38 18.66
CA LEU A 6 13.97 -11.76 18.22
C LEU A 6 13.76 -13.28 18.31
N PRO A 7 12.57 -13.75 18.72
CA PRO A 7 12.20 -15.15 18.66
C PRO A 7 12.43 -15.74 17.26
N ARG A 8 12.75 -17.04 17.21
CA ARG A 8 12.81 -17.76 15.93
C ARG A 8 11.46 -17.67 15.22
N GLY A 9 11.50 -17.53 13.89
CA GLY A 9 10.31 -17.36 13.07
C GLY A 9 9.79 -15.92 12.97
N VAL A 10 10.44 -14.93 13.61
CA VAL A 10 10.14 -13.51 13.35
C VAL A 10 10.71 -13.08 12.00
N VAL A 11 9.84 -12.61 11.11
CA VAL A 11 10.24 -11.99 9.85
C VAL A 11 10.19 -10.48 9.97
N ILE A 12 11.28 -9.81 9.57
CA ILE A 12 11.34 -8.35 9.39
C ILE A 12 11.55 -8.07 7.91
N MET A 13 10.57 -7.47 7.27
CA MET A 13 10.66 -6.88 5.92
C MET A 13 11.09 -5.41 5.94
N THR A 14 12.31 -5.13 5.50
CA THR A 14 12.68 -3.76 5.18
C THR A 14 12.27 -3.44 3.75
N GLY A 15 11.37 -2.48 3.57
CA GLY A 15 10.93 -1.99 2.26
C GLY A 15 11.45 -0.57 1.98
N SER A 16 11.66 -0.25 0.70
CA SER A 16 11.86 1.14 0.28
C SER A 16 10.53 1.90 0.34
N VAL A 17 10.57 3.10 0.92
CA VAL A 17 9.42 4.01 0.96
C VAL A 17 9.12 4.54 -0.45
N VAL A 18 7.86 4.47 -0.85
CA VAL A 18 7.36 5.03 -2.11
C VAL A 18 6.99 6.49 -1.89
N THR A 19 7.76 7.39 -2.51
CA THR A 19 7.55 8.84 -2.42
C THR A 19 6.72 9.40 -3.58
N ALA A 20 6.55 8.62 -4.65
CA ALA A 20 5.71 8.95 -5.79
C ALA A 20 5.23 7.66 -6.46
N VAL A 21 3.98 7.67 -6.90
CA VAL A 21 3.32 6.55 -7.58
C VAL A 21 2.78 7.02 -8.92
N GLU A 22 2.87 6.17 -9.94
CA GLU A 22 2.28 6.51 -11.24
C GLU A 22 0.78 6.27 -11.23
N ALA A 23 0.05 7.06 -12.01
CA ALA A 23 -1.40 6.98 -12.11
C ALA A 23 -1.91 5.58 -12.50
N ARG A 24 -1.15 4.82 -13.29
CA ARG A 24 -1.47 3.42 -13.66
C ARG A 24 -1.26 2.40 -12.54
N GLU A 25 -0.54 2.75 -11.49
CA GLU A 25 -0.20 1.86 -10.37
C GLU A 25 -1.18 1.98 -9.20
N LEU A 26 -2.05 2.98 -9.25
CA LEU A 26 -3.07 3.22 -8.23
C LEU A 26 -4.09 2.11 -8.20
N ARG A 27 -4.64 1.88 -7.00
CA ARG A 27 -5.68 0.92 -6.70
C ARG A 27 -6.76 1.59 -5.87
N GLU A 28 -7.94 0.99 -5.88
CA GLU A 28 -9.00 1.37 -4.95
C GLU A 28 -8.49 1.32 -3.50
N GLY A 29 -8.83 2.35 -2.73
CA GLY A 29 -8.39 2.51 -1.34
C GLY A 29 -7.07 3.26 -1.16
N ASP A 30 -6.32 3.54 -2.24
CA ASP A 30 -5.11 4.36 -2.14
C ASP A 30 -5.44 5.79 -1.72
N LEU A 31 -4.60 6.36 -0.84
CA LEU A 31 -4.73 7.75 -0.41
C LEU A 31 -3.62 8.59 -1.02
N LEU A 32 -4.00 9.75 -1.55
CA LEU A 32 -3.12 10.71 -2.21
C LEU A 32 -3.14 12.05 -1.48
N THR A 33 -2.08 12.84 -1.66
CA THR A 33 -2.06 14.26 -1.29
C THR A 33 -2.06 15.11 -2.54
N VAL A 34 -3.12 15.91 -2.74
CA VAL A 34 -3.26 16.82 -3.89
C VAL A 34 -3.58 18.22 -3.40
N GLY A 35 -2.67 19.17 -3.61
CA GLY A 35 -2.85 20.56 -3.16
C GLY A 35 -3.11 20.68 -1.65
N GLY A 36 -2.54 19.79 -0.83
CA GLY A 36 -2.78 19.71 0.62
C GLY A 36 -4.06 18.99 1.03
N THR A 37 -4.91 18.57 0.08
CA THR A 37 -6.13 17.80 0.36
C THR A 37 -5.83 16.30 0.29
N THR A 38 -6.43 15.53 1.19
CA THR A 38 -6.38 14.07 1.13
C THR A 38 -7.44 13.57 0.18
N VAL A 39 -7.02 12.76 -0.78
CA VAL A 39 -7.89 12.23 -1.84
C VAL A 39 -7.83 10.71 -1.80
N THR A 40 -9.00 10.07 -1.78
CA THR A 40 -9.14 8.62 -1.80
C THR A 40 -9.44 8.15 -3.22
N VAL A 41 -8.69 7.17 -3.70
CA VAL A 41 -8.99 6.48 -4.97
C VAL A 41 -10.16 5.52 -4.74
N THR A 42 -11.25 5.70 -5.47
CA THR A 42 -12.49 4.90 -5.30
C THR A 42 -12.67 3.83 -6.37
N GLY A 43 -11.71 3.71 -7.27
CA GLY A 43 -11.69 2.69 -8.30
C GLY A 43 -10.56 2.90 -9.30
N THR A 44 -10.43 1.98 -10.24
CA THR A 44 -9.51 2.09 -11.37
C THR A 44 -10.27 1.70 -12.62
N ASP A 45 -10.54 2.67 -13.49
CA ASP A 45 -11.28 2.45 -14.72
C ASP A 45 -10.31 2.41 -15.91
N HIS A 46 -10.53 1.48 -16.82
CA HIS A 46 -9.82 1.49 -18.10
C HIS A 46 -10.30 2.68 -18.95
N HIS A 47 -9.39 3.33 -19.66
CA HIS A 47 -9.71 4.44 -20.57
C HIS A 47 -9.42 4.03 -22.01
N ASP A 48 -10.30 4.39 -22.95
CA ASP A 48 -10.16 4.00 -24.36
C ASP A 48 -9.04 4.75 -25.10
N LEU A 49 -8.58 5.88 -24.55
CA LEU A 49 -7.46 6.64 -25.11
C LEU A 49 -6.12 5.99 -24.71
N PRO A 50 -5.27 5.61 -25.68
CA PRO A 50 -3.98 4.99 -25.42
C PRO A 50 -3.10 5.85 -24.50
N GLY A 51 -2.53 5.24 -23.46
CA GLY A 51 -1.62 5.92 -22.53
C GLY A 51 -2.29 6.84 -21.52
N MET A 52 -3.62 6.92 -21.48
CA MET A 52 -4.38 7.63 -20.45
C MET A 52 -4.94 6.64 -19.43
N THR A 53 -5.11 7.09 -18.19
CA THR A 53 -5.81 6.35 -17.14
C THR A 53 -6.96 7.19 -16.57
N ARG A 54 -8.02 6.52 -16.15
CA ARG A 54 -9.14 7.15 -15.47
C ARG A 54 -9.16 6.71 -14.01
N ILE A 55 -9.12 7.70 -13.12
CA ILE A 55 -9.04 7.49 -11.68
C ILE A 55 -10.25 8.15 -11.04
N PRO A 56 -11.31 7.38 -10.73
CA PRO A 56 -12.34 7.80 -9.80
C PRO A 56 -11.75 8.12 -8.43
N VAL A 57 -12.11 9.27 -7.89
CA VAL A 57 -11.64 9.71 -6.57
C VAL A 57 -12.77 10.32 -5.74
N SER A 58 -12.60 10.31 -4.43
CA SER A 58 -13.39 11.10 -3.49
C SER A 58 -12.52 11.86 -2.51
N TYR A 59 -12.99 13.03 -2.07
CA TYR A 59 -12.27 13.85 -1.10
C TYR A 59 -13.20 14.82 -0.36
N HIS A 60 -12.73 15.32 0.78
CA HIS A 60 -13.37 16.37 1.56
C HIS A 60 -12.66 17.70 1.27
N PRO A 61 -13.26 18.62 0.49
CA PRO A 61 -12.67 19.91 0.25
C PRO A 61 -12.58 20.69 1.57
N TYR A 62 -11.38 21.22 1.88
CA TYR A 62 -11.12 22.05 3.05
C TYR A 62 -11.55 21.41 4.39
N ASP A 63 -11.45 20.08 4.49
CA ASP A 63 -11.87 19.30 5.66
C ASP A 63 -13.33 19.53 6.10
N THR A 64 -14.20 19.89 5.15
CA THR A 64 -15.64 20.01 5.38
C THR A 64 -16.32 18.63 5.37
N GLU A 65 -17.52 18.51 5.96
CA GLU A 65 -18.30 17.26 5.92
C GLU A 65 -18.81 16.89 4.52
N THR A 66 -18.66 17.80 3.54
CA THR A 66 -19.10 17.53 2.17
C THR A 66 -18.13 16.58 1.48
N VAL A 67 -18.62 15.44 1.00
CA VAL A 67 -17.85 14.55 0.12
C VAL A 67 -18.02 15.00 -1.32
N ARG A 68 -16.91 15.23 -2.02
CA ARG A 68 -16.90 15.37 -3.48
C ARG A 68 -16.37 14.10 -4.13
N SER A 69 -16.96 13.74 -5.25
CA SER A 69 -16.51 12.64 -6.10
C SER A 69 -16.18 13.17 -7.49
N GLU A 70 -15.02 12.79 -7.99
CA GLU A 70 -14.52 13.21 -9.30
C GLU A 70 -13.99 12.01 -10.09
N ARG A 71 -13.82 12.20 -11.39
CA ARG A 71 -13.15 11.23 -12.27
C ARG A 71 -12.06 11.95 -13.02
N TRP A 72 -10.83 11.74 -12.58
CA TRP A 72 -9.68 12.34 -13.25
C TRP A 72 -9.29 11.51 -14.45
N THR A 73 -8.98 12.18 -15.57
CA THR A 73 -8.40 11.55 -16.75
C THR A 73 -7.05 12.20 -16.98
N LEU A 74 -5.98 11.41 -16.85
CA LEU A 74 -4.60 11.90 -16.92
C LEU A 74 -3.68 10.87 -17.59
N PRO A 75 -2.50 11.28 -18.08
CA PRO A 75 -1.52 10.33 -18.60
C PRO A 75 -1.18 9.26 -17.56
N ALA A 76 -1.08 8.01 -18.00
CA ALA A 76 -0.80 6.84 -17.16
C ALA A 76 0.51 6.97 -16.35
N THR A 77 1.46 7.75 -16.86
CA THR A 77 2.78 8.03 -16.26
C THR A 77 2.81 9.25 -15.36
N THR A 78 1.67 9.93 -15.16
CA THR A 78 1.59 11.08 -14.24
C THR A 78 1.96 10.61 -12.84
N ARG A 79 2.92 11.30 -12.22
CA ARG A 79 3.37 10.97 -10.86
C ARG A 79 2.52 11.73 -9.85
N LEU A 80 2.00 11.00 -8.88
CA LEU A 80 1.16 11.50 -7.80
C LEU A 80 1.88 11.25 -6.47
N ILE A 81 1.63 12.11 -5.49
CA ILE A 81 2.22 12.01 -4.15
C ILE A 81 1.28 11.13 -3.31
N PRO A 82 1.68 9.91 -2.97
CA PRO A 82 0.85 9.06 -2.14
C PRO A 82 0.96 9.49 -0.68
N ARG A 83 -0.17 9.37 0.04
CA ARG A 83 -0.25 9.48 1.50
C ARG A 83 -0.24 8.09 2.14
N GLN A 84 -0.85 7.11 1.49
CA GLN A 84 -0.89 5.72 1.92
C GLN A 84 -1.11 4.81 0.72
N LEU A 85 -0.35 3.70 0.66
CA LEU A 85 -0.45 2.68 -0.38
C LEU A 85 -0.42 1.31 0.28
N LEU A 86 -1.60 0.80 0.65
CA LEU A 86 -1.72 -0.50 1.30
C LEU A 86 -1.58 -1.62 0.27
N ARG A 87 -0.61 -2.51 0.46
CA ARG A 87 -0.34 -3.64 -0.43
C ARG A 87 -0.27 -4.92 0.37
N THR A 88 -0.93 -5.96 -0.14
CA THR A 88 -0.81 -7.31 0.40
C THR A 88 0.51 -7.91 -0.06
N GLU A 89 1.35 -8.30 0.89
CA GLU A 89 2.60 -9.01 0.64
C GLU A 89 2.58 -10.37 1.34
N ARG A 90 3.08 -11.40 0.66
CA ARG A 90 3.24 -12.74 1.22
C ARG A 90 4.57 -12.81 1.96
N VAL A 91 4.53 -13.21 3.22
CA VAL A 91 5.71 -13.38 4.06
C VAL A 91 5.84 -14.84 4.43
N ASP A 92 6.96 -15.45 4.08
CA ASP A 92 7.24 -16.84 4.43
C ASP A 92 8.23 -16.92 5.61
N CYS A 93 8.01 -17.87 6.51
CA CYS A 93 8.91 -18.15 7.60
C CYS A 93 10.20 -18.78 7.04
N MET A 94 11.31 -18.06 7.10
CA MET A 94 12.62 -18.53 6.63
C MET A 94 13.20 -19.70 7.46
N SER A 95 12.62 -19.97 8.63
CA SER A 95 13.02 -21.07 9.51
C SER A 95 12.19 -22.35 9.30
N CYS A 96 11.08 -22.28 8.56
CA CYS A 96 10.26 -23.43 8.21
C CYS A 96 10.60 -23.92 6.79
N GLU A 97 10.11 -25.10 6.43
CA GLU A 97 10.21 -25.58 5.05
C GLU A 97 9.47 -24.60 4.10
N PRO A 98 10.07 -24.20 2.96
CA PRO A 98 9.48 -23.21 2.06
C PRO A 98 8.04 -23.56 1.66
N GLY A 99 7.14 -22.57 1.70
CA GLY A 99 5.74 -22.73 1.33
C GLY A 99 4.83 -23.39 2.38
N THR A 100 5.38 -23.89 3.49
CA THR A 100 4.58 -24.52 4.55
C THR A 100 3.98 -23.54 5.55
N ASN A 101 4.66 -22.41 5.78
CA ASN A 101 4.30 -21.44 6.80
C ASN A 101 4.54 -20.03 6.25
N GLY A 102 3.50 -19.45 5.67
CA GLY A 102 3.51 -18.06 5.24
C GLY A 102 2.19 -17.36 5.55
N ARG A 103 2.24 -16.03 5.61
CA ARG A 103 1.11 -15.18 5.95
C ARG A 103 1.07 -13.98 5.03
N ASP A 104 -0.14 -13.59 4.68
CA ASP A 104 -0.38 -12.35 3.95
C ASP A 104 -0.46 -11.21 4.96
N VAL A 105 0.36 -10.19 4.76
CA VAL A 105 0.40 -8.98 5.59
C VAL A 105 0.08 -7.77 4.75
N LEU A 106 -0.56 -6.77 5.37
CA LEU A 106 -0.85 -5.50 4.72
C LEU A 106 0.27 -4.50 5.06
N VAL A 107 0.93 -3.98 4.03
CA VAL A 107 2.05 -3.05 4.15
C VAL A 107 1.66 -1.70 3.60
N ASP A 108 1.84 -0.63 4.37
CA ASP A 108 1.75 0.74 3.85
C ASP A 108 3.09 1.16 3.22
N ARG A 109 3.15 1.16 1.90
CA ARG A 109 4.39 1.46 1.15
C ARG A 109 4.85 2.92 1.29
N VAL A 110 4.06 3.83 1.88
CA VAL A 110 4.38 5.26 2.02
C VAL A 110 4.97 5.62 3.37
N THR A 111 4.31 5.20 4.45
CA THR A 111 4.70 5.59 5.81
C THR A 111 5.74 4.65 6.38
N GLU A 112 5.60 3.36 6.10
CA GLU A 112 6.35 2.31 6.75
C GLU A 112 6.90 1.35 5.69
N GLY A 113 8.15 1.57 5.28
CA GLY A 113 8.99 0.47 4.80
C GLY A 113 9.32 -0.57 5.90
N TRP A 114 8.46 -0.73 6.91
CA TRP A 114 8.71 -1.39 8.20
C TRP A 114 7.52 -2.30 8.61
N VAL A 115 7.76 -3.19 9.57
CA VAL A 115 7.05 -4.47 9.71
C VAL A 115 6.34 -4.69 11.02
N GLN A 116 5.13 -5.22 10.90
CA GLN A 116 4.46 -6.01 11.92
C GLN A 116 5.27 -7.30 12.19
N SER A 117 5.85 -7.44 13.38
CA SER A 117 6.47 -8.70 13.78
C SER A 117 5.45 -9.82 13.70
N TRP A 118 5.68 -10.78 12.79
CA TRP A 118 4.88 -12.00 12.71
C TRP A 118 5.73 -13.18 13.17
N VAL A 119 5.18 -13.99 14.07
CA VAL A 119 5.73 -15.28 14.46
C VAL A 119 4.86 -16.34 13.78
N CYS A 120 5.47 -17.31 13.10
CA CYS A 120 4.70 -18.37 12.47
C CYS A 120 4.08 -19.31 13.51
N ASP A 121 2.93 -19.91 13.18
CA ASP A 121 2.16 -20.74 14.09
C ASP A 121 2.97 -21.94 14.61
N ALA A 122 3.84 -22.51 13.76
CA ALA A 122 4.75 -23.59 14.16
C ALA A 122 5.73 -23.18 15.27
N HIS A 123 6.21 -21.93 15.28
CA HIS A 123 7.08 -21.39 16.33
C HIS A 123 6.30 -20.75 17.48
N LEU A 124 5.02 -20.43 17.30
CA LEU A 124 4.13 -19.93 18.35
C LEU A 124 3.70 -21.05 19.31
N GLN A 125 3.74 -22.31 18.85
CA GLN A 125 3.36 -23.51 19.60
C GLN A 125 4.52 -24.19 20.33
N MET A 126 5.75 -23.71 20.18
CA MET A 126 6.97 -24.21 20.86
C MET A 126 7.28 -23.39 22.12
#